data_AF-A0AAD8DXD3-F1
#
_entry.id   AF-A0AAD8DXD3-F1
#
_cell.length_a   1.000
_cell.length_b   1.000
_cell.length_c   1.000
_cell.angle_alpha   90.00
_cell.angle_beta   90.00
_cell.angle_gamma   90.00
#
_symmetry.space_group_name_H-M   'P 1'
#
loop_
_entity.id
_entity.type
_entity.pdbx_description
1 polymer ?
#
loop_
_entity_poly.entity_id
_entity_poly.type
_entity_poly.pdbx_seq_one_letter_code
_entity_poly.pdbx_strand_id
1 'polypeptide(L)'
;MWTGPARVRPHILSSQYEALRSQTVLGAMPLAVAAINREPSLLPGLKLRYVAADIGRSRPNLPNDKDSLSLRVMTQMRDLGVVAFFGPDGTCHTEAKLAAAWNLPLISHKCAGAHGSEKGSGLGATFARTLPPAYKASKSVVALLKAFGWTKFAIVAGDELTAAAQQMDAIKELAQANGMVITTEHRFADYIPRHISDMERIVDQTYYKTRVYVFLGEHIALVDFVKVLQRRGLLTEGEYAVVAVDDDIYDPSTAAITHADHLGQNSSNDVLAFRAVLKLTPSFPTNPHYE
;
A
#
# COMPACT_ATOMS: atom_id res chain seq x y z
N MET A 1 18.31 -8.37 42.40
CA MET A 1 18.94 -8.10 41.10
C MET A 1 17.89 -8.38 40.05
N TRP A 2 17.15 -7.34 39.63
CA TRP A 2 15.99 -7.46 38.74
C TRP A 2 16.45 -7.47 37.28
N THR A 3 16.20 -8.57 36.57
CA THR A 3 16.32 -8.65 35.12
C THR A 3 15.00 -8.20 34.50
N GLY A 4 14.96 -6.95 34.01
CA GLY A 4 13.82 -6.42 33.26
C GLY A 4 13.76 -6.97 31.83
N PRO A 5 12.57 -7.08 31.21
CA PRO A 5 12.44 -7.51 29.83
C PRO A 5 13.02 -6.45 28.89
N ALA A 6 13.83 -6.90 27.93
CA ALA A 6 14.45 -6.06 26.92
C ALA A 6 13.37 -5.35 26.07
N ARG A 7 13.34 -4.01 26.12
CA ARG A 7 12.56 -3.19 25.19
C ARG A 7 13.18 -3.31 23.80
N VAL A 8 12.57 -4.09 22.93
CA VAL A 8 12.83 -4.01 21.48
C VAL A 8 12.19 -2.71 20.97
N ARG A 9 12.99 -1.86 20.32
CA ARG A 9 12.52 -0.56 19.82
C ARG A 9 11.58 -0.75 18.61
N PRO A 10 10.46 -0.02 18.52
CA PRO A 10 9.47 -0.18 17.44
C PRO A 10 10.04 0.01 16.02
N HIS A 11 11.05 0.87 15.82
CA HIS A 11 11.75 1.01 14.55
C HIS A 11 12.42 -0.29 14.05
N ILE A 12 12.77 -1.22 14.93
CA ILE A 12 13.46 -2.47 14.55
C ILE A 12 12.48 -3.45 13.91
N LEU A 13 11.21 -3.44 14.33
CA LEU A 13 10.16 -4.38 13.92
C LEU A 13 9.57 -4.04 12.54
N SER A 14 9.26 -2.76 12.27
CA SER A 14 8.92 -2.28 10.91
C SER A 14 10.04 -2.62 9.91
N SER A 15 11.30 -2.47 10.33
CA SER A 15 12.48 -2.81 9.53
C SER A 15 12.63 -4.31 9.22
N GLN A 16 12.09 -5.19 10.08
CA GLN A 16 12.11 -6.64 9.86
C GLN A 16 11.02 -7.07 8.87
N TYR A 17 9.83 -6.46 8.93
CA TYR A 17 8.75 -6.69 7.96
C TYR A 17 9.11 -6.20 6.55
N GLU A 18 9.71 -5.01 6.42
CA GLU A 18 10.24 -4.53 5.14
C GLU A 18 11.36 -5.44 4.61
N ALA A 19 12.24 -5.94 5.48
CA ALA A 19 13.31 -6.87 5.09
C ALA A 19 12.76 -8.20 4.56
N LEU A 20 11.75 -8.77 5.21
CA LEU A 20 11.15 -10.03 4.80
C LEU A 20 10.48 -9.92 3.42
N ARG A 21 9.77 -8.81 3.17
CA ARG A 21 9.17 -8.54 1.85
C ARG A 21 10.22 -8.31 0.76
N SER A 22 11.27 -7.54 1.03
CA SER A 22 12.36 -7.36 0.05
C SER A 22 13.12 -8.67 -0.22
N GLN A 23 13.25 -9.57 0.75
CA GLN A 23 13.81 -10.92 0.51
C GLN A 23 12.94 -11.76 -0.44
N THR A 24 11.61 -11.67 -0.34
CA THR A 24 10.68 -12.38 -1.25
C THR A 24 10.73 -11.82 -2.68
N VAL A 25 10.81 -10.49 -2.84
CA VAL A 25 10.95 -9.86 -4.17
C VAL A 25 12.29 -10.22 -4.82
N LEU A 26 13.38 -10.23 -4.06
CA LEU A 26 14.69 -10.68 -4.56
C LEU A 26 14.72 -12.17 -4.92
N GLY A 27 13.88 -13.00 -4.30
CA GLY A 27 13.70 -14.41 -4.66
C GLY A 27 12.86 -14.63 -5.93
N ALA A 28 11.96 -13.71 -6.27
CA ALA A 28 11.11 -13.83 -7.45
C ALA A 28 11.88 -13.64 -8.76
N MET A 29 12.87 -12.72 -8.79
CA MET A 29 13.68 -12.44 -9.98
C MET A 29 14.49 -13.66 -10.49
N PRO A 30 15.30 -14.36 -9.67
CA PRO A 30 16.03 -15.54 -10.13
C PRO A 30 15.08 -16.66 -10.59
N LEU A 31 13.93 -16.81 -9.93
CA LEU A 31 12.91 -17.79 -10.32
C LEU A 31 12.32 -17.45 -11.70
N ALA A 32 11.95 -16.19 -11.94
CA ALA A 32 11.42 -15.73 -13.22
C ALA A 32 12.45 -15.88 -14.36
N VAL A 33 13.71 -15.50 -14.11
CA VAL A 33 14.80 -15.66 -15.09
C VAL A 33 15.05 -17.14 -15.39
N ALA A 34 15.03 -18.01 -14.36
CA ALA A 34 15.19 -19.45 -14.55
C ALA A 34 14.02 -20.06 -15.34
N ALA A 35 12.79 -19.59 -15.11
CA ALA A 35 11.61 -20.03 -15.85
C ALA A 35 11.70 -19.64 -17.33
N ILE A 36 12.02 -18.37 -17.63
CA ILE A 36 12.20 -17.89 -19.01
C ILE A 36 13.29 -18.70 -19.72
N ASN A 37 14.45 -18.88 -19.09
CA ASN A 37 15.56 -19.61 -19.69
C ASN A 37 15.30 -21.12 -19.89
N ARG A 38 14.28 -21.69 -19.24
CA ARG A 38 13.86 -23.09 -19.41
C ARG A 38 12.79 -23.26 -20.48
N GLU A 39 12.09 -22.20 -20.84
CA GLU A 39 10.99 -22.22 -21.80
C GLU A 39 11.53 -22.02 -23.23
N PRO A 40 11.57 -23.05 -24.08
CA PRO A 40 12.21 -22.96 -25.40
C PRO A 40 11.51 -21.98 -26.35
N SER A 41 10.23 -21.69 -26.11
CA SER A 41 9.45 -20.74 -26.92
C SER A 41 9.73 -19.27 -26.58
N LEU A 42 10.29 -18.98 -25.40
CA LEU A 42 10.60 -17.63 -24.94
C LEU A 42 12.09 -17.33 -25.13
N LEU A 43 12.41 -16.32 -25.95
CA LEU A 43 13.79 -15.89 -26.27
C LEU A 43 14.67 -17.02 -26.85
N PRO A 44 14.24 -17.66 -27.96
CA PRO A 44 14.97 -18.80 -28.53
C PRO A 44 16.40 -18.41 -28.90
N GLY A 45 17.37 -19.23 -28.47
CA GLY A 45 18.80 -19.00 -28.70
C GLY A 45 19.45 -17.95 -27.80
N LEU A 46 18.71 -17.34 -26.88
CA LEU A 46 19.21 -16.35 -25.92
C LEU A 46 19.06 -16.88 -24.49
N LYS A 47 19.90 -16.35 -23.58
CA LYS A 47 19.77 -16.57 -22.14
C LYS A 47 19.72 -15.25 -21.43
N LEU A 48 18.66 -15.05 -20.66
CA LEU A 48 18.49 -13.91 -19.79
C LEU A 48 19.44 -14.03 -18.60
N ARG A 49 20.12 -12.93 -18.28
CA ARG A 49 20.96 -12.75 -17.09
C ARG A 49 20.50 -11.50 -16.36
N TYR A 50 20.68 -11.49 -15.05
CA TYR A 50 20.38 -10.32 -14.23
C TYR A 50 21.59 -9.96 -13.35
N VAL A 51 21.65 -8.68 -12.99
CA VAL A 51 22.54 -8.17 -11.95
C VAL A 51 21.63 -7.64 -10.86
N ALA A 52 21.87 -8.04 -9.61
CA ALA A 52 21.15 -7.52 -8.46
C ALA A 52 22.04 -6.52 -7.72
N ALA A 53 21.43 -5.48 -7.18
CA ALA A 53 22.11 -4.49 -6.37
C ALA A 53 21.22 -4.06 -5.21
N ASP A 54 21.80 -3.93 -4.02
CA ASP A 54 21.14 -3.36 -2.85
C ASP A 54 21.33 -1.84 -2.84
N ILE A 55 20.23 -1.10 -2.93
CA ILE A 55 20.22 0.36 -2.89
C ILE A 55 20.01 0.93 -1.47
N GLY A 56 20.10 0.08 -0.44
CA GLY A 56 20.14 0.45 0.96
C GLY A 56 18.82 0.98 1.53
N ARG A 57 18.89 1.42 2.80
CA ARG A 57 17.77 2.03 3.54
C ARG A 57 17.98 3.52 3.68
N SER A 58 16.88 4.29 3.77
CA SER A 58 16.94 5.73 3.98
C SER A 58 17.59 5.98 5.33
N ARG A 59 18.62 6.82 5.39
CA ARG A 59 19.22 7.19 6.67
C ARG A 59 18.27 8.15 7.38
N PRO A 60 18.03 8.00 8.70
CA PRO A 60 17.07 8.83 9.44
C PRO A 60 17.30 10.34 9.29
N ASN A 61 18.56 10.77 9.12
CA ASN A 61 18.94 12.18 9.01
C ASN A 61 19.16 12.66 7.57
N LEU A 62 18.97 11.79 6.57
CA LEU A 62 19.14 12.10 5.14
C LEU A 62 18.04 11.38 4.33
N PRO A 63 16.80 11.91 4.32
CA PRO A 63 15.69 11.27 3.64
C PRO A 63 15.92 11.04 2.14
N ASN A 64 16.73 11.91 1.50
CA ASN A 64 17.06 11.84 0.07
C ASN A 64 18.34 11.03 -0.25
N ASP A 65 18.99 10.39 0.75
CA ASP A 65 20.21 9.59 0.52
C ASP A 65 19.94 8.40 -0.40
N LYS A 66 18.73 7.83 -0.33
CA LYS A 66 18.29 6.71 -1.18
C LYS A 66 18.31 7.06 -2.67
N ASP A 67 17.76 8.22 -3.05
CA ASP A 67 17.76 8.68 -4.44
C ASP A 67 19.20 8.79 -4.96
N SER A 68 20.13 9.34 -4.19
CA SER A 68 21.51 9.49 -4.68
C SER A 68 22.21 8.13 -4.91
N LEU A 69 21.93 7.14 -4.05
CA LEU A 69 22.51 5.81 -4.15
C LEU A 69 21.89 5.00 -5.30
N SER A 70 20.57 5.03 -5.45
CA SER A 70 19.85 4.33 -6.53
C SER A 70 20.32 4.82 -7.90
N LEU A 71 20.43 6.14 -8.10
CA LEU A 71 20.90 6.71 -9.37
C LEU A 71 22.35 6.31 -9.68
N ARG A 72 23.23 6.29 -8.67
CA ARG A 72 24.62 5.83 -8.84
C ARG A 72 24.69 4.36 -9.25
N VAL A 73 23.93 3.50 -8.57
CA VAL A 73 23.87 2.06 -8.86
C VAL A 73 23.29 1.81 -10.25
N MET A 74 22.19 2.48 -10.62
CA MET A 74 21.61 2.39 -11.95
C MET A 74 22.59 2.84 -13.04
N THR A 75 23.38 3.88 -12.78
CA THR A 75 24.42 4.35 -13.71
C THR A 75 25.50 3.29 -13.91
N GLN A 76 25.97 2.66 -12.83
CA GLN A 76 26.93 1.55 -12.91
C GLN A 76 26.37 0.35 -13.68
N MET A 77 25.11 -0.02 -13.43
CA MET A 77 24.46 -1.12 -14.14
C MET A 77 24.29 -0.82 -15.63
N ARG A 78 23.92 0.42 -15.99
CA ARG A 78 23.90 0.86 -17.40
C ARG A 78 25.27 0.69 -18.04
N ASP A 79 26.33 1.11 -17.35
CA ASP A 79 27.71 1.00 -17.86
C ASP A 79 28.18 -0.46 -17.98
N LEU A 80 27.59 -1.38 -17.21
CA LEU A 80 27.75 -2.84 -17.35
C LEU A 80 26.93 -3.43 -18.52
N GLY A 81 26.14 -2.63 -19.23
CA GLY A 81 25.38 -3.04 -20.41
C GLY A 81 24.01 -3.66 -20.09
N VAL A 82 23.38 -3.34 -18.95
CA VAL A 82 21.99 -3.75 -18.73
C VAL A 82 21.06 -3.05 -19.73
N VAL A 83 20.03 -3.77 -20.16
CA VAL A 83 19.06 -3.29 -21.16
C VAL A 83 17.70 -2.90 -20.58
N ALA A 84 17.47 -3.18 -19.29
CA ALA A 84 16.25 -2.82 -18.57
C ALA A 84 16.49 -2.86 -17.05
N PHE A 85 15.68 -2.11 -16.31
CA PHE A 85 15.66 -2.08 -14.84
C PHE A 85 14.35 -2.65 -14.30
N PHE A 86 14.44 -3.45 -13.24
CA PHE A 86 13.29 -3.91 -12.45
C PHE A 86 13.42 -3.40 -11.02
N GLY A 87 12.38 -2.74 -10.51
CA GLY A 87 12.45 -1.95 -9.26
C GLY A 87 12.69 -0.45 -9.52
N PRO A 88 13.17 0.32 -8.53
CA PRO A 88 13.38 -0.05 -7.13
C PRO A 88 12.08 -0.14 -6.31
N ASP A 89 12.20 -0.64 -5.07
CA ASP A 89 11.08 -0.86 -4.13
C ASP A 89 10.61 0.44 -3.45
N GLY A 90 11.53 1.34 -3.13
CA GLY A 90 11.28 2.47 -2.22
C GLY A 90 11.28 3.85 -2.86
N THR A 91 11.82 3.96 -4.06
CA THR A 91 11.95 5.19 -4.85
C THR A 91 11.66 4.84 -6.29
N CYS A 92 11.06 5.76 -7.05
CA CYS A 92 10.76 5.52 -8.46
C CYS A 92 10.73 6.77 -9.33
N HIS A 93 10.42 7.94 -8.76
CA HIS A 93 10.24 9.17 -9.54
C HIS A 93 11.53 9.61 -10.22
N THR A 94 12.61 9.71 -9.44
CA THR A 94 13.91 10.18 -9.93
C THR A 94 14.56 9.13 -10.83
N GLU A 95 14.42 7.85 -10.47
CA GLU A 95 14.93 6.70 -11.21
C GLU A 95 14.25 6.53 -12.56
N ALA A 96 12.93 6.69 -12.62
CA ALA A 96 12.18 6.64 -13.87
C ALA A 96 12.61 7.74 -14.83
N LYS A 97 12.79 8.96 -14.33
CA LYS A 97 13.32 10.08 -15.14
C LYS A 97 14.73 9.80 -15.64
N LEU A 98 15.59 9.22 -14.81
CA LEU A 98 16.94 8.86 -15.20
C LEU A 98 16.96 7.75 -16.27
N ALA A 99 16.14 6.71 -16.10
CA ALA A 99 15.99 5.64 -17.08
C ALA A 99 15.44 6.17 -18.42
N ALA A 100 14.46 7.07 -18.38
CA ALA A 100 13.93 7.75 -19.54
C ALA A 100 14.99 8.58 -20.27
N ALA A 101 15.89 9.26 -19.54
CA ALA A 101 17.01 10.00 -20.12
C ALA A 101 18.00 9.09 -20.86
N TRP A 102 18.11 7.82 -20.48
CA TRP A 102 18.92 6.82 -21.18
C TRP A 102 18.14 6.01 -22.22
N ASN A 103 16.84 6.30 -22.39
CA ASN A 103 15.93 5.49 -23.20
C ASN A 103 15.96 3.99 -22.82
N LEU A 104 16.08 3.69 -21.52
CA LEU A 104 16.05 2.33 -20.99
C LEU A 104 14.73 2.08 -20.26
N PRO A 105 14.11 0.90 -20.45
CA PRO A 105 12.93 0.50 -19.68
C PRO A 105 13.20 0.43 -18.18
N LEU A 106 12.27 0.96 -17.39
CA LEU A 106 12.21 0.74 -15.95
C LEU A 106 10.83 0.21 -15.57
N ILE A 107 10.81 -0.99 -14.99
CA ILE A 107 9.59 -1.69 -14.58
C ILE A 107 9.56 -1.74 -13.04
N SER A 108 8.77 -0.88 -12.40
CA SER A 108 8.63 -0.91 -10.94
C SER A 108 7.51 -1.84 -10.50
N HIS A 109 7.77 -2.67 -9.49
CA HIS A 109 6.78 -3.57 -8.91
C HIS A 109 6.11 -3.01 -7.65
N LYS A 110 6.50 -1.81 -7.19
CA LYS A 110 6.00 -1.21 -5.94
C LYS A 110 5.64 0.27 -6.05
N CYS A 111 5.98 0.94 -7.15
CA CYS A 111 5.67 2.36 -7.35
C CYS A 111 4.18 2.58 -7.67
N ALA A 112 3.44 3.11 -6.70
CA ALA A 112 2.02 3.43 -6.82
C ALA A 112 1.71 4.68 -7.68
N GLY A 113 2.73 5.43 -8.14
CA GLY A 113 2.60 6.56 -9.07
C GLY A 113 2.47 7.92 -8.38
N ALA A 114 2.51 9.00 -9.17
CA ALA A 114 2.97 10.34 -8.76
C ALA A 114 2.03 11.20 -7.89
N HIS A 115 2.62 11.91 -6.93
CA HIS A 115 2.07 13.18 -6.44
C HIS A 115 1.99 14.17 -7.61
N GLY A 116 0.76 14.51 -8.01
CA GLY A 116 0.50 15.56 -8.99
C GLY A 116 -0.66 15.24 -9.93
N SER A 117 -1.34 16.30 -10.38
CA SER A 117 -2.58 16.22 -11.18
C SER A 117 -2.42 15.65 -12.60
N GLU A 118 -1.20 15.33 -13.02
CA GLU A 118 -0.95 14.83 -14.37
C GLU A 118 -0.90 13.30 -14.42
N LYS A 119 -1.94 12.74 -15.02
CA LYS A 119 -2.11 11.33 -15.36
C LYS A 119 -0.85 10.76 -16.02
N GLY A 120 0.04 10.12 -15.26
CA GLY A 120 1.11 9.26 -15.76
C GLY A 120 2.22 9.92 -16.63
N SER A 121 2.13 11.21 -16.95
CA SER A 121 3.09 11.93 -17.82
C SER A 121 4.45 12.18 -17.14
N GLY A 122 4.48 12.25 -15.81
CA GLY A 122 5.67 12.71 -15.06
C GLY A 122 6.82 11.71 -14.90
N LEU A 123 6.66 10.46 -15.35
CA LEU A 123 7.65 9.37 -15.14
C LEU A 123 8.40 8.97 -16.42
N GLY A 124 8.05 9.55 -17.57
CA GLY A 124 8.71 9.29 -18.85
C GLY A 124 8.17 8.06 -19.61
N ALA A 125 8.45 8.01 -20.91
CA ALA A 125 7.88 7.02 -21.84
C ALA A 125 8.42 5.58 -21.65
N THR A 126 9.54 5.40 -20.95
CA THR A 126 10.15 4.09 -20.70
C THR A 126 9.75 3.48 -19.37
N PHE A 127 8.92 4.16 -18.59
CA PHE A 127 8.45 3.67 -17.30
C PHE A 127 7.21 2.78 -17.45
N ALA A 128 7.29 1.59 -16.85
CA ALA A 128 6.17 0.70 -16.67
C ALA A 128 6.10 0.21 -15.22
N ARG A 129 4.98 -0.39 -14.83
CA ARG A 129 4.80 -0.94 -13.49
C ARG A 129 3.83 -2.10 -13.48
N THR A 130 4.05 -3.02 -12.55
CA THR A 130 3.17 -4.17 -12.32
C THR A 130 2.18 -3.94 -11.17
N LEU A 131 2.43 -2.94 -10.31
CA LEU A 131 1.46 -2.48 -9.32
C LEU A 131 0.47 -1.48 -9.96
N PRO A 132 -0.86 -1.68 -9.84
CA PRO A 132 -1.81 -0.69 -10.30
C PRO A 132 -1.62 0.64 -9.56
N PRO A 133 -1.90 1.80 -10.19
CA PRO A 133 -1.94 3.06 -9.46
C PRO A 133 -2.90 3.01 -8.27
N ALA A 134 -2.54 3.66 -7.17
CA ALA A 134 -3.33 3.67 -5.93
C ALA A 134 -4.79 4.08 -6.16
N TYR A 135 -5.03 5.05 -7.04
CA TYR A 135 -6.38 5.52 -7.38
C TYR A 135 -7.28 4.46 -8.05
N LYS A 136 -6.74 3.36 -8.58
CA LYS A 136 -7.59 2.32 -9.19
C LYS A 136 -8.48 1.64 -8.15
N ALA A 137 -8.03 1.54 -6.89
CA ALA A 137 -8.85 1.06 -5.79
C ALA A 137 -10.11 1.94 -5.56
N SER A 138 -10.03 3.23 -5.86
CA SER A 138 -11.12 4.20 -5.69
C SER A 138 -12.36 3.84 -6.52
N LYS A 139 -12.19 3.22 -7.69
CA LYS A 139 -13.33 2.73 -8.50
C LYS A 139 -14.08 1.60 -7.79
N SER A 140 -13.34 0.68 -7.18
CA SER A 140 -13.90 -0.43 -6.40
C SER A 140 -14.63 0.07 -5.16
N VAL A 141 -14.08 1.07 -4.46
CA VAL A 141 -14.75 1.72 -3.32
C VAL A 141 -16.09 2.29 -3.75
N VAL A 142 -16.12 3.13 -4.78
CA VAL A 142 -17.37 3.76 -5.24
C VAL A 142 -18.37 2.74 -5.79
N ALA A 143 -17.90 1.70 -6.49
CA ALA A 143 -18.77 0.62 -6.96
C ALA A 143 -19.41 -0.15 -5.78
N LEU A 144 -18.65 -0.44 -4.73
CA LEU A 144 -19.16 -1.07 -3.52
C LEU A 144 -20.19 -0.17 -2.83
N LEU A 145 -19.87 1.11 -2.62
CA LEU A 145 -20.80 2.06 -2.00
C LEU A 145 -22.14 2.14 -2.78
N LYS A 146 -22.06 2.14 -4.12
CA LYS A 146 -23.26 2.08 -4.98
C LYS A 146 -24.05 0.80 -4.80
N ALA A 147 -23.37 -0.36 -4.78
CA ALA A 147 -24.03 -1.65 -4.67
C ALA A 147 -24.85 -1.79 -3.37
N PHE A 148 -24.38 -1.18 -2.28
CA PHE A 148 -25.10 -1.13 -1.00
C PHE A 148 -26.04 0.07 -0.85
N GLY A 149 -26.13 0.96 -1.85
CA GLY A 149 -26.96 2.17 -1.77
C GLY A 149 -26.44 3.23 -0.79
N TRP A 150 -25.18 3.14 -0.37
CA TRP A 150 -24.56 4.09 0.57
C TRP A 150 -24.09 5.34 -0.17
N THR A 151 -24.89 6.41 -0.11
CA THR A 151 -24.61 7.67 -0.80
C THR A 151 -24.00 8.75 0.09
N LYS A 152 -23.94 8.53 1.42
CA LYS A 152 -23.33 9.44 2.40
C LYS A 152 -22.30 8.69 3.23
N PHE A 153 -21.07 9.18 3.26
CA PHE A 153 -19.98 8.53 4.00
C PHE A 153 -18.91 9.53 4.46
N ALA A 154 -18.11 9.14 5.44
CA ALA A 154 -16.93 9.88 5.87
C ALA A 154 -15.66 9.23 5.32
N ILE A 155 -14.61 10.02 5.08
CA ILE A 155 -13.29 9.49 4.73
C ILE A 155 -12.32 9.71 5.89
N VAL A 156 -11.65 8.63 6.31
CA VAL A 156 -10.55 8.67 7.28
C VAL A 156 -9.30 8.17 6.56
N ALA A 157 -8.32 9.04 6.35
CA ALA A 157 -7.15 8.77 5.54
C ALA A 157 -5.84 8.97 6.30
N GLY A 158 -4.82 8.19 5.95
CA GLY A 158 -3.45 8.40 6.41
C GLY A 158 -2.80 9.66 5.83
N ASP A 159 -1.49 9.77 6.03
CA ASP A 159 -0.68 10.92 5.66
C ASP A 159 -0.74 11.21 4.16
N GLU A 160 -0.56 12.49 3.80
CA GLU A 160 -0.48 13.00 2.44
C GLU A 160 0.65 12.36 1.64
N LEU A 161 1.70 11.89 2.30
CA LEU A 161 2.84 11.22 1.66
C LEU A 161 2.58 9.74 1.30
N THR A 162 1.40 9.21 1.64
CA THR A 162 1.05 7.80 1.40
C THR A 162 0.09 7.63 0.21
N ALA A 163 -0.12 6.37 -0.20
CA ALA A 163 -1.13 6.02 -1.21
C ALA A 163 -2.54 6.52 -0.85
N ALA A 164 -2.83 6.71 0.44
CA ALA A 164 -4.11 7.19 0.95
C ALA A 164 -4.49 8.57 0.39
N ALA A 165 -3.52 9.45 0.14
CA ALA A 165 -3.78 10.77 -0.43
C ALA A 165 -4.37 10.69 -1.84
N GLN A 166 -3.74 9.91 -2.71
CA GLN A 166 -4.20 9.70 -4.08
C GLN A 166 -5.53 8.96 -4.14
N GLN A 167 -5.70 7.98 -3.26
CA GLN A 167 -6.96 7.25 -3.11
C GLN A 167 -8.09 8.20 -2.72
N MET A 168 -7.85 9.06 -1.73
CA MET A 168 -8.82 10.05 -1.24
C MET A 168 -9.21 11.04 -2.32
N ASP A 169 -8.25 11.62 -3.04
CA ASP A 169 -8.53 12.57 -4.12
C ASP A 169 -9.37 11.94 -5.24
N ALA A 170 -9.02 10.71 -5.64
CA ALA A 170 -9.77 9.99 -6.66
C ALA A 170 -11.16 9.54 -6.17
N ILE A 171 -11.32 9.20 -4.88
CA ILE A 171 -12.63 8.91 -4.29
C ILE A 171 -13.48 10.18 -4.28
N LYS A 172 -12.91 11.35 -4.00
CA LYS A 172 -13.63 12.64 -4.02
C LYS A 172 -14.15 12.96 -5.42
N GLU A 173 -13.30 12.85 -6.43
CA GLU A 173 -13.68 13.07 -7.84
C GLU A 173 -14.80 12.09 -8.26
N LEU A 174 -14.63 10.80 -7.96
CA LEU A 174 -15.62 9.79 -8.30
C LEU A 174 -16.93 9.96 -7.50
N ALA A 175 -16.87 10.32 -6.22
CA ALA A 175 -18.05 10.57 -5.40
C ALA A 175 -18.88 11.72 -5.97
N GLN A 176 -18.21 12.83 -6.31
CA GLN A 176 -18.86 13.98 -6.95
C GLN A 176 -19.50 13.60 -8.29
N ALA A 177 -18.78 12.88 -9.15
CA ALA A 177 -19.28 12.41 -10.44
C ALA A 177 -20.48 11.46 -10.31
N ASN A 178 -20.66 10.83 -9.15
CA ASN A 178 -21.72 9.87 -8.87
C ASN A 178 -22.80 10.38 -7.90
N GLY A 179 -22.81 11.70 -7.60
CA GLY A 179 -23.83 12.32 -6.74
C GLY A 179 -23.79 11.83 -5.29
N MET A 180 -22.64 11.37 -4.81
CA MET A 180 -22.43 10.96 -3.42
C MET A 180 -21.95 12.13 -2.56
N VAL A 181 -22.25 12.09 -1.27
CA VAL A 181 -21.92 13.13 -0.30
C VAL A 181 -20.86 12.61 0.68
N ILE A 182 -19.72 13.30 0.69
CA ILE A 182 -18.70 13.10 1.72
C ILE A 182 -19.07 14.00 2.90
N THR A 183 -19.41 13.40 4.04
CA THR A 183 -19.94 14.11 5.22
C THR A 183 -18.84 14.79 6.03
N THR A 184 -17.64 14.18 6.02
CA THR A 184 -16.45 14.70 6.69
C THR A 184 -15.21 13.98 6.16
N GLU A 185 -14.09 14.69 6.25
CA GLU A 185 -12.77 14.24 5.82
C GLU A 185 -11.81 14.40 7.00
N HIS A 186 -11.16 13.33 7.41
CA HIS A 186 -10.16 13.38 8.48
C HIS A 186 -8.86 12.70 8.05
N ARG A 187 -7.75 13.33 8.41
CA ARG A 187 -6.41 12.79 8.23
C ARG A 187 -5.76 12.43 9.55
N PHE A 188 -4.88 11.44 9.53
CA PHE A 188 -3.97 11.09 10.60
C PHE A 188 -2.56 10.86 10.04
N ALA A 189 -1.52 11.22 10.79
CA ALA A 189 -0.13 11.11 10.35
C ALA A 189 0.64 10.12 11.23
N ASP A 190 1.64 9.44 10.64
CA ASP A 190 2.62 8.57 11.33
C ASP A 190 2.00 7.68 12.43
N TYR A 191 0.99 6.89 12.06
CA TYR A 191 0.23 6.13 13.04
C TYR A 191 1.05 5.00 13.65
N ILE A 192 1.37 5.15 14.93
CA ILE A 192 1.84 4.04 15.78
C ILE A 192 0.74 3.71 16.80
N PRO A 193 0.64 2.47 17.31
CA PRO A 193 -0.39 2.07 18.29
C PRO A 193 -0.48 2.93 19.56
N ARG A 194 0.54 3.75 19.85
CA ARG A 194 0.52 4.73 20.95
C ARG A 194 -0.35 5.95 20.65
N HIS A 195 -0.79 6.14 19.42
CA HIS A 195 -1.62 7.24 18.95
C HIS A 195 -3.10 6.86 18.80
N ILE A 196 -3.58 5.85 19.53
CA ILE A 196 -5.01 5.48 19.55
C ILE A 196 -5.94 6.66 19.90
N SER A 197 -5.43 7.65 20.63
CA SER A 197 -6.15 8.91 20.93
C SER A 197 -6.54 9.69 19.66
N ASP A 198 -5.78 9.58 18.58
CA ASP A 198 -6.15 10.19 17.29
C ASP A 198 -7.38 9.50 16.70
N MET A 199 -7.45 8.16 16.79
CA MET A 199 -8.63 7.42 16.35
C MET A 199 -9.85 7.74 17.22
N GLU A 200 -9.67 7.84 18.54
CA GLU A 200 -10.73 8.26 19.47
C GLU A 200 -11.26 9.65 19.11
N ARG A 201 -10.38 10.62 18.88
CA ARG A 201 -10.75 11.98 18.47
C ARG A 201 -11.48 12.00 17.12
N ILE A 202 -11.00 11.24 16.13
CA ILE A 202 -11.66 11.15 14.82
C ILE A 202 -13.06 10.59 14.99
N VAL A 203 -13.24 9.49 15.73
CA VAL A 203 -14.56 8.89 15.97
C VAL A 203 -15.48 9.89 16.67
N ASP A 204 -15.03 10.57 17.72
CA ASP A 204 -15.82 11.57 18.45
C ASP A 204 -16.33 12.72 17.56
N GLN A 205 -15.51 13.14 16.60
CA GLN A 205 -15.85 14.24 15.69
C GLN A 205 -16.80 13.83 14.57
N THR A 206 -16.92 12.53 14.28
CA THR A 206 -17.51 12.04 13.03
C THR A 206 -18.72 11.13 13.21
N TYR A 207 -18.85 10.39 14.32
CA TYR A 207 -19.87 9.34 14.47
C TYR A 207 -21.31 9.83 14.30
N TYR A 208 -21.63 11.05 14.73
CA TYR A 208 -22.98 11.61 14.59
C TYR A 208 -23.29 12.12 13.18
N LYS A 209 -22.29 12.26 12.30
CA LYS A 209 -22.44 12.76 10.92
C LYS A 209 -22.49 11.66 9.87
N THR A 210 -22.11 10.43 10.22
CA THR A 210 -21.98 9.33 9.26
C THR A 210 -22.31 7.99 9.89
N ARG A 211 -22.70 7.04 9.04
CA ARG A 211 -22.82 5.61 9.40
C ARG A 211 -21.84 4.74 8.62
N VAL A 212 -21.33 5.25 7.50
CA VAL A 212 -20.38 4.56 6.64
C VAL A 212 -19.05 5.31 6.67
N TYR A 213 -17.98 4.60 7.00
CA TYR A 213 -16.62 5.10 6.93
C TYR A 213 -15.89 4.46 5.75
N VAL A 214 -15.19 5.27 4.98
CA VAL A 214 -14.15 4.80 4.05
C VAL A 214 -12.81 5.05 4.72
N PHE A 215 -12.09 3.97 5.02
CA PHE A 215 -10.80 4.00 5.72
C PHE A 215 -9.66 3.72 4.73
N LEU A 216 -8.73 4.68 4.64
CA LEU A 216 -7.59 4.65 3.72
C LEU A 216 -6.30 4.75 4.54
N GLY A 217 -5.71 3.63 4.92
CA GLY A 217 -4.51 3.65 5.74
C GLY A 217 -4.02 2.26 6.10
N GLU A 218 -2.92 2.21 6.83
CA GLU A 218 -2.28 0.96 7.19
C GLU A 218 -3.17 0.07 8.07
N HIS A 219 -2.95 -1.24 7.96
CA HIS A 219 -3.75 -2.25 8.66
C HIS A 219 -3.80 -2.02 10.18
N ILE A 220 -2.69 -1.58 10.77
CA ILE A 220 -2.58 -1.29 12.20
C ILE A 220 -3.50 -0.15 12.65
N ALA A 221 -3.65 0.89 11.84
CA ALA A 221 -4.54 2.02 12.10
C ALA A 221 -6.01 1.60 11.95
N LEU A 222 -6.32 0.76 10.96
CA LEU A 222 -7.66 0.22 10.75
C LEU A 222 -8.13 -0.59 11.97
N VAL A 223 -7.28 -1.48 12.49
CA VAL A 223 -7.60 -2.31 13.65
C VAL A 223 -7.96 -1.44 14.86
N ASP A 224 -7.15 -0.43 15.16
CA ASP A 224 -7.40 0.44 16.30
C ASP A 224 -8.63 1.34 16.09
N PHE A 225 -8.86 1.82 14.86
CA PHE A 225 -10.06 2.57 14.51
C PHE A 225 -11.34 1.74 14.75
N VAL A 226 -11.36 0.49 14.30
CA VAL A 226 -12.48 -0.44 14.51
C VAL A 226 -12.67 -0.77 15.99
N LYS A 227 -11.58 -0.94 16.76
CA LYS A 227 -11.64 -1.11 18.23
C LYS A 227 -12.23 0.10 18.93
N VAL A 228 -11.93 1.32 18.48
CA VAL A 228 -12.55 2.54 19.01
C VAL A 228 -14.06 2.54 18.75
N LEU A 229 -14.50 2.22 17.52
CA LEU A 229 -15.93 2.12 17.20
C LEU A 229 -16.65 1.08 18.08
N GLN A 230 -16.03 -0.09 18.30
CA GLN A 230 -16.57 -1.14 19.18
C GLN A 230 -16.65 -0.67 20.64
N ARG A 231 -15.59 -0.04 21.18
CA ARG A 231 -15.58 0.48 22.56
C ARG A 231 -16.63 1.56 22.80
N ARG A 232 -16.99 2.31 21.75
CA ARG A 232 -18.08 3.31 21.77
C ARG A 232 -19.47 2.69 21.58
N GLY A 233 -19.57 1.38 21.41
CA GLY A 233 -20.83 0.66 21.20
C GLY A 233 -21.48 0.92 19.84
N LEU A 234 -20.74 1.52 18.90
CA LEU A 234 -21.29 1.92 17.59
C LEU A 234 -21.55 0.71 16.69
N LEU A 235 -20.81 -0.38 16.87
CA LEU A 235 -20.95 -1.58 16.03
C LEU A 235 -22.00 -2.58 16.55
N THR A 236 -22.54 -2.37 17.75
CA THR A 236 -23.43 -3.32 18.44
C THR A 236 -24.73 -3.57 17.68
N GLU A 237 -25.34 -2.50 17.17
CA GLU A 237 -26.65 -2.54 16.51
C GLU A 237 -26.55 -2.80 14.99
N GLY A 238 -25.33 -2.96 14.45
CA GLY A 238 -25.12 -3.12 13.00
C GLY A 238 -25.41 -1.86 12.17
N GLU A 239 -25.54 -0.69 12.81
CA GLU A 239 -25.83 0.57 12.13
C GLU A 239 -24.62 1.21 11.43
N TYR A 240 -23.39 0.74 11.72
CA TYR A 240 -22.16 1.29 11.18
C TYR A 240 -21.42 0.29 10.32
N ALA A 241 -20.82 0.77 9.23
CA ALA A 241 -19.97 -0.01 8.35
C ALA A 241 -18.65 0.73 8.06
N VAL A 242 -17.57 -0.04 7.87
CA VAL A 242 -16.25 0.47 7.50
C VAL A 242 -15.83 -0.21 6.19
N VAL A 243 -15.61 0.56 5.14
CA VAL A 243 -15.01 0.11 3.89
C VAL A 243 -13.52 0.44 3.95
N ALA A 244 -12.67 -0.56 4.06
CA ALA A 244 -11.23 -0.38 4.14
C ALA A 244 -10.57 -0.74 2.80
N VAL A 245 -9.58 0.05 2.38
CA VAL A 245 -8.70 -0.30 1.25
C VAL A 245 -7.38 -0.79 1.81
N ASP A 246 -6.97 -1.99 1.41
CA ASP A 246 -5.65 -2.54 1.72
C ASP A 246 -4.85 -2.72 0.43
N ASP A 247 -3.56 -2.42 0.52
CA ASP A 247 -2.61 -2.59 -0.57
C ASP A 247 -2.03 -4.02 -0.61
N ASP A 248 -2.32 -4.83 0.41
CA ASP A 248 -1.93 -6.23 0.49
C ASP A 248 -2.95 -7.19 -0.13
N ILE A 249 -2.46 -8.16 -0.90
CA ILE A 249 -3.28 -9.23 -1.46
C ILE A 249 -3.79 -10.11 -0.31
N TYR A 250 -5.10 -10.33 -0.26
CA TYR A 250 -5.70 -11.20 0.72
C TYR A 250 -5.22 -12.66 0.54
N ASP A 251 -4.63 -13.22 1.61
CA ASP A 251 -4.32 -14.64 1.69
C ASP A 251 -5.28 -15.34 2.68
N PRO A 252 -6.20 -16.20 2.19
CA PRO A 252 -7.16 -16.89 3.04
C PRO A 252 -6.53 -17.87 4.03
N SER A 253 -5.26 -18.26 3.82
CA SER A 253 -4.52 -19.10 4.76
C SER A 253 -3.96 -18.31 5.95
N THR A 254 -3.93 -16.97 5.87
CA THR A 254 -3.50 -16.10 6.96
C THR A 254 -4.69 -15.60 7.79
N ALA A 255 -4.70 -15.96 9.08
CA ALA A 255 -5.75 -15.54 10.02
C ALA A 255 -5.61 -14.08 10.52
N ALA A 256 -4.65 -13.32 9.98
CA ALA A 256 -4.23 -12.00 10.48
C ALA A 256 -5.11 -10.82 9.99
N ILE A 257 -6.39 -11.05 9.69
CA ILE A 257 -7.29 -9.99 9.19
C ILE A 257 -7.71 -9.03 10.33
N THR A 258 -7.67 -9.50 11.58
CA THR A 258 -8.12 -8.74 12.76
C THR A 258 -6.95 -8.18 13.58
N HIS A 259 -5.71 -8.35 13.13
CA HIS A 259 -4.51 -8.21 13.98
C HIS A 259 -3.54 -7.14 13.49
N ALA A 260 -3.16 -6.25 14.39
CA ALA A 260 -1.84 -5.64 14.34
C ALA A 260 -0.87 -6.67 14.93
N ASP A 261 0.05 -7.22 14.13
CA ASP A 261 1.00 -8.30 14.46
C ASP A 261 1.93 -8.07 15.67
N HIS A 262 1.67 -7.06 16.49
CA HIS A 262 2.54 -6.66 17.60
C HIS A 262 1.95 -6.83 19.01
N LEU A 263 0.65 -7.11 19.24
CA LEU A 263 0.10 -6.94 20.59
C LEU A 263 -0.98 -7.92 21.14
N GLY A 264 -1.35 -9.03 20.50
CA GLY A 264 -2.19 -10.01 21.23
C GLY A 264 -2.83 -11.12 20.41
N GLN A 265 -3.30 -12.16 21.10
CA GLN A 265 -4.19 -13.18 20.54
C GLN A 265 -5.60 -12.62 20.34
N ASN A 266 -6.35 -13.21 19.39
CA ASN A 266 -7.76 -12.90 19.12
C ASN A 266 -8.57 -12.81 20.42
N SER A 267 -9.08 -11.62 20.73
CA SER A 267 -10.23 -11.52 21.62
C SER A 267 -11.50 -11.78 20.81
N SER A 268 -12.50 -12.46 21.38
CA SER A 268 -13.81 -12.66 20.73
C SER A 268 -14.43 -11.34 20.25
N ASN A 269 -14.15 -10.25 20.97
CA ASN A 269 -14.64 -8.91 20.66
C ASN A 269 -14.02 -8.32 19.38
N ASP A 270 -12.75 -8.61 19.09
CA ASP A 270 -12.10 -8.10 17.86
C ASP A 270 -12.71 -8.75 16.61
N VAL A 271 -13.02 -10.04 16.68
CA VAL A 271 -13.68 -10.77 15.59
C VAL A 271 -15.09 -10.24 15.34
N LEU A 272 -15.84 -9.91 16.39
CA LEU A 272 -17.17 -9.30 16.27
C LEU A 272 -17.10 -7.91 15.65
N ALA A 273 -16.15 -7.07 16.07
CA ALA A 273 -16.00 -5.71 15.55
C ALA A 273 -15.68 -5.71 14.04
N PHE A 274 -14.85 -6.65 13.58
CA PHE A 274 -14.48 -6.76 12.17
C PHE A 274 -15.61 -7.26 11.25
N ARG A 275 -16.74 -7.73 11.78
CA ARG A 275 -17.94 -8.01 10.96
C ARG A 275 -18.51 -6.77 10.30
N ALA A 276 -18.25 -5.59 10.86
CA ALA A 276 -18.64 -4.31 10.28
C ALA A 276 -17.68 -3.84 9.17
N VAL A 277 -16.59 -4.57 8.89
CA VAL A 277 -15.53 -4.15 7.98
C VAL A 277 -15.63 -4.90 6.64
N LEU A 278 -15.78 -4.15 5.56
CA LEU A 278 -15.63 -4.61 4.20
C LEU A 278 -14.23 -4.22 3.69
N LYS A 279 -13.33 -5.19 3.60
CA LYS A 279 -11.95 -4.98 3.20
C LYS A 279 -11.76 -5.24 1.71
N LEU A 280 -11.41 -4.20 0.96
CA LEU A 280 -11.04 -4.28 -0.45
C LEU A 280 -9.55 -4.56 -0.56
N THR A 281 -9.18 -5.65 -1.23
CA THR A 281 -7.79 -6.05 -1.44
C THR A 281 -7.54 -6.28 -2.94
N PRO A 282 -6.31 -6.03 -3.43
CA PRO A 282 -5.93 -6.42 -4.77
C PRO A 282 -5.95 -7.95 -4.91
N SER A 283 -6.24 -8.42 -6.12
CA SER A 283 -6.06 -9.81 -6.51
C SER A 283 -5.28 -9.88 -7.81
N PHE A 284 -4.60 -11.00 -8.02
CA PHE A 284 -3.98 -11.28 -9.32
C PHE A 284 -5.06 -11.39 -10.39
N PRO A 285 -4.78 -11.05 -11.65
CA PRO A 285 -5.68 -11.33 -12.75
C PRO A 285 -6.05 -12.81 -12.76
N THR A 286 -7.33 -13.11 -12.58
CA THR A 286 -7.84 -14.50 -12.58
C THR A 286 -8.38 -14.91 -13.95
N ASN A 287 -8.54 -13.96 -14.89
CA ASN A 287 -8.98 -14.25 -16.24
C ASN A 287 -7.75 -14.54 -17.14
N PRO A 288 -7.57 -15.79 -17.61
CA PRO A 288 -6.49 -16.12 -18.56
C PRO A 288 -6.73 -15.56 -19.98
N HIS A 289 -7.92 -15.01 -20.26
CA HIS A 289 -8.31 -14.42 -21.53
C HIS A 289 -8.46 -12.89 -21.44
N TYR A 290 -7.59 -12.22 -20.71
CA TYR A 290 -7.58 -10.75 -20.71
C TYR A 290 -7.08 -10.26 -22.08
N GLU A 291 -7.99 -9.77 -22.92
CA GLU A 291 -7.71 -9.05 -24.17
C GLU A 291 -7.37 -7.57 -23.91
#